data_AF-A0A959RNT1-F1
#
_entry.id   AF-A0A959RNT1-F1
#
_cell.length_a   1.000
_cell.length_b   1.000
_cell.length_c   1.000
_cell.angle_alpha   90.00
_cell.angle_beta   90.00
_cell.angle_gamma   90.00
#
_symmetry.space_group_name_H-M   'P 1'
#
loop_
_entity.id
_entity.type
_entity.pdbx_description
1 polymer ?
#
loop_
_entity_poly.entity_id
_entity_poly.type
_entity_poly.pdbx_seq_one_letter_code
_entity_poly.pdbx_strand_id
1 'polypeptide(L)'
;MRITTNQGEYFVSLPARLFLDLKLICEKDSSISLDLAVLLTHQILNLKYADKNFKEGKEWVHLNAGILRTNYDTKGFTCKNHLEFLVESGIIEMKSHYHDPNGENGYSRSYRIHQKYFTDNKDGRTIFDSVFEIVPVSEPRLKRKFLKRIQKRKRQADLSAKHLTQWLNDDKFEFDIDTAIKYVDTVYPKSASEKMRRRNMKRMFFIKNFETALQIYSMEGKDGRLHTCFTYLPSDLKQFVKYEGKELKEADIKSSQPFILTVLLELIINAYKEEIDRKGYITVQHFTKKLMRLLTKYTNTNINNFINLYN
;
A
#
# COMPACT_ATOMS: atom_id res chain seq x y z
N MET A 1 -0.45 11.02 -20.28
CA MET A 1 0.66 10.94 -21.24
C MET A 1 1.79 10.17 -20.56
N ARG A 2 2.05 8.95 -21.03
CA ARG A 2 2.96 7.93 -20.46
C ARG A 2 4.34 8.14 -21.09
N ILE A 3 5.39 8.41 -20.30
CA ILE A 3 6.76 8.62 -20.79
C ILE A 3 7.64 7.46 -20.33
N THR A 4 7.67 6.42 -21.15
CA THR A 4 8.26 5.12 -20.80
C THR A 4 9.78 5.19 -20.81
N THR A 5 10.36 4.73 -19.71
CA THR A 5 11.81 4.51 -19.62
C THR A 5 12.06 3.05 -19.25
N ASN A 6 13.23 2.53 -19.65
CA ASN A 6 13.72 1.17 -19.34
C ASN A 6 13.84 0.86 -17.84
N GLN A 7 13.53 1.83 -16.96
CA GLN A 7 13.70 1.78 -15.51
C GLN A 7 12.36 1.87 -14.74
N GLY A 8 11.24 1.90 -15.48
CA GLY A 8 9.91 2.15 -14.96
C GLY A 8 9.61 3.64 -14.80
N GLU A 9 8.34 4.00 -14.99
CA GLU A 9 7.81 5.32 -14.67
C GLU A 9 7.26 5.28 -13.26
N TYR A 10 7.60 6.28 -12.44
CA TYR A 10 6.88 6.48 -11.19
C TYR A 10 6.28 7.86 -11.13
N PHE A 11 4.99 7.86 -10.87
CA PHE A 11 4.16 9.03 -10.81
C PHE A 11 3.64 9.21 -9.42
N VAL A 12 3.63 10.47 -8.99
CA VAL A 12 2.90 10.88 -7.81
C VAL A 12 1.61 11.50 -8.30
N SER A 13 0.48 11.07 -7.77
CA SER A 13 -0.80 11.67 -8.16
C SER A 13 -1.36 12.54 -7.04
N LEU A 14 -1.63 13.79 -7.36
CA LEU A 14 -2.25 14.75 -6.47
C LEU A 14 -3.46 15.40 -7.15
N PRO A 15 -4.49 15.77 -6.39
CA PRO A 15 -5.54 16.63 -6.93
C PRO A 15 -4.99 17.97 -7.44
N ALA A 16 -5.47 18.42 -8.61
CA ALA A 16 -4.93 19.58 -9.31
C ALA A 16 -4.84 20.83 -8.44
N ARG A 17 -5.90 21.13 -7.65
CA ARG A 17 -5.89 22.30 -6.75
C ARG A 17 -4.75 22.26 -5.74
N LEU A 18 -4.51 21.09 -5.15
CA LEU A 18 -3.42 20.92 -4.17
C LEU A 18 -2.05 20.99 -4.84
N PHE A 19 -1.91 20.42 -6.04
CA PHE A 19 -0.68 20.50 -6.81
C PHE A 19 -0.34 21.93 -7.25
N LEU A 20 -1.33 22.69 -7.73
CA LEU A 20 -1.13 24.08 -8.15
C LEU A 20 -0.71 24.98 -6.98
N ASP A 21 -1.34 24.82 -5.82
CA ASP A 21 -0.94 25.55 -4.62
C ASP A 21 0.50 25.19 -4.20
N LEU A 22 0.86 23.90 -4.20
CA LEU A 22 2.22 23.44 -3.93
C LEU A 22 3.24 24.06 -4.89
N LYS A 23 2.93 24.06 -6.19
CA LYS A 23 3.79 24.66 -7.22
C LYS A 23 4.02 26.14 -6.93
N LEU A 24 2.96 26.89 -6.69
CA LEU A 24 3.03 28.34 -6.45
C LEU A 24 3.80 28.70 -5.19
N ILE A 25 3.70 27.91 -4.11
CA ILE A 25 4.46 28.20 -2.89
C ILE A 25 5.92 27.76 -3.01
N CYS A 26 6.21 26.62 -3.66
CA CYS A 26 7.59 26.14 -3.82
C CYS A 26 8.39 26.99 -4.80
N GLU A 27 7.74 27.61 -5.80
CA GLU A 27 8.40 28.57 -6.69
C GLU A 27 8.93 29.82 -5.95
N LYS A 28 8.40 30.12 -4.76
CA LYS A 28 8.83 31.27 -3.94
C LYS A 28 10.01 30.97 -3.04
N ASP A 29 10.36 29.70 -2.84
CA ASP A 29 11.42 29.27 -1.94
C ASP A 29 12.29 28.20 -2.60
N SER A 30 13.45 28.62 -3.12
CA SER A 30 14.41 27.72 -3.77
C SER A 30 15.01 26.66 -2.85
N SER A 31 14.86 26.80 -1.52
CA SER A 31 15.28 25.78 -0.55
C SER A 31 14.31 24.60 -0.46
N ILE A 32 13.14 24.72 -1.10
CA ILE A 32 12.09 23.70 -1.11
C ILE A 32 11.96 23.09 -2.51
N SER A 33 12.15 21.78 -2.59
CA SER A 33 11.90 20.99 -3.79
C SER A 33 10.41 20.70 -3.94
N LEU A 34 9.82 21.12 -5.07
CA LEU A 34 8.46 20.78 -5.44
C LEU A 34 8.25 19.26 -5.47
N ASP A 35 9.20 18.49 -6.01
CA ASP A 35 9.10 17.04 -6.08
C ASP A 35 8.99 16.38 -4.70
N LEU A 36 9.81 16.83 -3.75
CA LEU A 36 9.77 16.30 -2.39
C LEU A 36 8.49 16.72 -1.67
N ALA A 37 8.03 17.96 -1.86
CA ALA A 37 6.78 18.45 -1.31
C ALA A 37 5.56 17.65 -1.83
N VAL A 38 5.52 17.40 -3.15
CA VAL A 38 4.50 16.59 -3.82
C VAL A 38 4.52 15.15 -3.29
N LEU A 39 5.71 14.55 -3.18
CA LEU A 39 5.86 13.20 -2.68
C LEU A 39 5.36 13.06 -1.24
N LEU A 40 5.74 13.98 -0.34
CA LEU A 40 5.32 13.96 1.06
C LEU A 40 3.80 14.12 1.18
N THR A 41 3.22 15.04 0.42
CA THR A 41 1.77 15.30 0.37
C THR A 41 1.01 14.06 -0.12
N HIS A 42 1.52 13.39 -1.15
CA HIS A 42 0.93 12.16 -1.65
C HIS A 42 1.04 11.00 -0.65
N GLN A 43 2.15 10.88 0.07
CA GLN A 43 2.29 9.90 1.15
C GLN A 43 1.25 10.14 2.25
N ILE A 44 0.98 11.40 2.61
CA ILE A 44 -0.06 11.74 3.58
C ILE A 44 -1.44 11.29 3.08
N LEU A 45 -1.78 11.54 1.82
CA LEU A 45 -3.05 11.09 1.23
C LEU A 45 -3.16 9.57 1.15
N ASN A 46 -2.10 8.87 0.69
CA ASN A 46 -2.06 7.41 0.64
C ASN A 46 -2.34 6.79 2.01
N LEU A 47 -1.63 7.25 3.04
CA LEU A 47 -1.82 6.74 4.40
C LEU A 47 -3.22 7.06 4.94
N LYS A 48 -3.75 8.25 4.63
CA LYS A 48 -5.09 8.69 5.05
C LYS A 48 -6.16 7.76 4.50
N TYR A 49 -6.11 7.44 3.21
CA TYR A 49 -7.14 6.62 2.56
C TYR A 49 -6.90 5.12 2.70
N ALA A 50 -5.66 4.67 2.93
CA ALA A 50 -5.37 3.29 3.29
C ALA A 50 -5.92 2.92 4.68
N ASP A 51 -6.02 3.88 5.61
CA ASP A 51 -6.54 3.63 6.95
C ASP A 51 -7.99 3.11 6.94
N LYS A 52 -8.23 1.99 7.61
CA LYS A 52 -9.57 1.38 7.71
C LYS A 52 -10.54 2.27 8.50
N ASN A 53 -10.02 3.00 9.47
CA ASN A 53 -10.78 3.86 10.39
C ASN A 53 -10.99 5.28 9.83
N PHE A 54 -10.53 5.58 8.61
CA PHE A 54 -10.84 6.85 7.94
C PHE A 54 -12.34 7.12 7.86
N LYS A 55 -13.13 6.06 7.61
CA LYS A 55 -14.61 6.13 7.56
C LYS A 55 -15.24 6.50 8.90
N GLU A 56 -14.49 6.41 9.99
CA GLU A 56 -14.91 6.67 11.37
C GLU A 56 -14.43 8.02 11.89
N GLY A 57 -13.76 8.82 11.06
CA GLY A 57 -13.32 10.17 11.45
C GLY A 57 -11.82 10.35 11.51
N LYS A 58 -11.02 9.28 11.42
CA LYS A 58 -9.55 9.39 11.53
C LYS A 58 -8.96 10.14 10.33
N GLU A 59 -8.27 11.24 10.60
CA GLU A 59 -7.67 12.11 9.55
C GLU A 59 -6.17 12.27 9.65
N TRP A 60 -5.61 12.01 10.83
CA TRP A 60 -4.20 12.20 11.14
C TRP A 60 -3.42 10.95 10.77
N VAL A 61 -2.31 11.13 10.06
CA VAL A 61 -1.41 10.05 9.65
C VAL A 61 -0.04 10.24 10.26
N HIS A 62 0.56 9.16 10.72
CA HIS A 62 1.90 9.17 11.28
C HIS A 62 2.93 8.99 10.17
N LEU A 63 3.92 9.88 10.11
CA LEU A 63 5.08 9.70 9.25
C LEU A 63 6.32 9.42 10.11
N ASN A 64 6.95 8.27 9.91
CA ASN A 64 8.16 7.90 10.63
C ASN A 64 9.36 8.68 10.10
N ALA A 65 9.94 9.54 10.93
CA ALA A 65 11.06 10.41 10.54
C ALA A 65 12.30 9.63 10.07
N GLY A 66 12.60 8.48 10.68
CA GLY A 66 13.72 7.63 10.27
C GLY A 66 13.53 7.03 8.88
N ILE A 67 12.32 6.56 8.57
CA ILE A 67 11.94 6.09 7.23
C ILE A 67 12.01 7.25 6.24
N LEU A 68 11.49 8.42 6.58
CA LEU A 68 11.49 9.57 5.68
C LEU A 68 12.92 9.98 5.31
N ARG A 69 13.77 10.21 6.31
CA ARG A 69 15.17 10.61 6.13
C ARG A 69 15.95 9.61 5.29
N THR A 70 15.79 8.31 5.58
CA THR A 70 16.51 7.25 4.86
C THR A 70 16.15 7.24 3.37
N ASN A 71 14.85 7.41 3.05
CA ASN A 71 14.34 7.15 1.71
C ASN A 71 14.24 8.39 0.82
N TYR A 72 14.07 9.59 1.39
CA TYR A 72 13.70 10.77 0.62
C TYR A 72 14.65 11.97 0.80
N ASP A 73 15.41 12.06 1.90
CA ASP A 73 16.36 13.17 2.05
C ASP A 73 17.44 13.12 0.97
N THR A 74 17.82 14.29 0.47
CA THR A 74 18.92 14.47 -0.46
C THR A 74 19.91 15.50 0.11
N LYS A 75 21.07 15.69 -0.53
CA LYS A 75 22.10 16.64 -0.05
C LYS A 75 21.57 18.08 0.02
N GLY A 76 20.57 18.45 -0.79
CA GLY A 76 20.00 19.80 -0.83
C GLY A 76 18.63 19.93 -0.16
N PHE A 77 17.92 18.82 0.10
CA PHE A 77 16.53 18.84 0.53
C PHE A 77 16.28 17.81 1.63
N THR A 78 15.72 18.26 2.76
CA THR A 78 15.37 17.38 3.89
C THR A 78 13.85 17.33 4.07
N CYS A 79 13.33 16.15 4.41
CA CYS A 79 11.90 15.98 4.68
C CYS A 79 11.43 16.86 5.85
N LYS A 80 12.30 17.09 6.84
CA LYS A 80 11.99 17.95 7.99
C LYS A 80 11.65 19.36 7.51
N ASN A 81 12.55 19.99 6.75
CA ASN A 81 12.35 21.36 6.27
C ASN A 81 11.12 21.46 5.37
N HIS A 82 10.87 20.43 4.54
CA HIS A 82 9.69 20.42 3.67
C HIS A 82 8.40 20.28 4.47
N LEU A 83 8.36 19.42 5.48
CA LEU A 83 7.17 19.27 6.34
C LEU A 83 6.92 20.54 7.16
N GLU A 84 7.95 21.20 7.66
CA GLU A 84 7.84 22.48 8.38
C GLU A 84 7.31 23.58 7.45
N PHE A 85 7.89 23.72 6.25
CA PHE A 85 7.41 24.63 5.21
C PHE A 85 5.95 24.37 4.80
N LEU A 86 5.55 23.10 4.64
CA LEU A 86 4.17 22.73 4.30
C LEU A 86 3.17 23.07 5.42
N VAL A 87 3.62 23.04 6.68
CA VAL A 87 2.82 23.47 7.84
C VAL A 87 2.69 24.99 7.84
N GLU A 88 3.81 25.71 7.69
CA GLU A 88 3.84 27.18 7.67
C GLU A 88 3.02 27.79 6.53
N SER A 89 3.03 27.16 5.36
CA SER A 89 2.22 27.55 4.20
C SER A 89 0.74 27.16 4.30
N GLY A 90 0.35 26.45 5.36
CA GLY A 90 -1.03 25.99 5.57
C GLY A 90 -1.51 24.96 4.53
N ILE A 91 -0.58 24.20 3.94
CA ILE A 91 -0.90 23.06 3.07
C ILE A 91 -1.30 21.85 3.92
N ILE A 92 -0.53 21.60 4.97
CA ILE A 92 -0.76 20.53 5.94
C ILE A 92 -0.87 21.11 7.35
N GLU A 93 -1.46 20.33 8.23
CA GLU A 93 -1.46 20.59 9.67
C GLU A 93 -0.62 19.52 10.37
N MET A 94 -0.07 19.87 11.53
CA MET A 94 0.75 18.98 12.35
C MET A 94 0.16 18.89 13.76
N LYS A 95 0.09 17.66 14.30
CA LYS A 95 -0.14 17.39 15.72
C LYS A 95 1.13 16.84 16.34
N SER A 96 1.47 17.37 17.51
CA SER A 96 2.60 16.93 18.34
C SER A 96 2.35 15.53 18.94
N HIS A 97 3.42 15.03 19.54
CA HIS A 97 3.82 13.64 19.81
C HIS A 97 2.77 12.66 20.37
N TYR A 98 2.89 11.39 19.95
CA TYR A 98 2.54 10.23 20.77
C TYR A 98 3.79 9.82 21.55
N HIS A 99 3.71 9.71 22.87
CA HIS A 99 4.71 8.98 23.65
C HIS A 99 4.48 7.49 23.40
N ASP A 100 5.52 6.78 22.95
CA ASP A 100 5.53 5.32 23.07
C ASP A 100 5.24 4.97 24.55
N PRO A 101 4.25 4.11 24.86
CA PRO A 101 4.01 3.65 26.23
C PRO A 101 5.24 2.99 26.88
N ASN A 102 6.25 2.59 26.07
CA ASN A 102 7.51 2.02 26.54
C ASN A 102 8.65 3.05 26.74
N GLY A 103 8.40 4.35 26.57
CA GLY A 103 9.36 5.41 26.89
C GLY A 103 10.58 5.51 25.96
N GLU A 104 10.65 4.74 24.88
CA GLU A 104 11.73 4.85 23.90
C GLU A 104 11.46 5.99 22.88
N ASN A 105 12.55 6.62 22.41
CA ASN A 105 12.60 7.85 21.60
C ASN A 105 11.92 7.77 20.21
N GLY A 106 10.61 7.50 20.16
CA GLY A 106 9.81 7.48 18.94
C GLY A 106 9.14 8.82 18.64
N TYR A 107 9.88 9.80 18.11
CA TYR A 107 9.29 11.08 17.69
C TYR A 107 8.52 10.95 16.35
N SER A 108 7.34 10.31 16.37
CA SER A 108 6.45 10.31 15.20
C SER A 108 5.50 11.50 15.27
N ARG A 109 5.69 12.46 14.37
CA ARG A 109 4.76 13.58 14.16
C ARG A 109 3.57 13.08 13.33
N SER A 110 2.39 13.61 13.63
CA SER A 110 1.17 13.30 12.87
C SER A 110 0.81 14.46 11.98
N TYR A 111 0.42 14.17 10.74
CA TYR A 111 0.09 15.18 9.74
C TYR A 111 -1.28 14.93 9.15
N ARG A 112 -1.91 15.97 8.62
CA ARG A 112 -3.07 15.87 7.72
C ARG A 112 -3.02 16.98 6.68
N ILE A 113 -3.59 16.76 5.49
CA ILE A 113 -3.82 17.84 4.54
C ILE A 113 -4.86 18.80 5.11
N HIS A 114 -4.64 20.10 5.00
CA HIS A 114 -5.52 21.13 5.54
C HIS A 114 -6.94 21.01 4.99
N GLN A 115 -7.95 21.23 5.84
CA GLN A 115 -9.35 20.95 5.47
C GLN A 115 -9.86 21.78 4.28
N LYS A 116 -9.28 22.98 4.06
CA LYS A 116 -9.58 23.87 2.92
C LYS A 116 -9.50 23.18 1.55
N TYR A 117 -8.70 22.12 1.43
CA TYR A 117 -8.58 21.37 0.17
C TYR A 117 -9.74 20.40 -0.05
N PHE A 118 -10.45 19.99 0.99
CA PHE A 118 -11.56 19.04 0.91
C PHE A 118 -12.94 19.69 0.93
N THR A 119 -13.02 20.98 1.25
CA THR A 119 -14.25 21.75 1.35
C THR A 119 -14.25 22.87 0.32
N ASP A 120 -14.99 22.73 -0.79
CA ASP A 120 -15.35 23.89 -1.61
C ASP A 120 -16.71 24.42 -1.17
N ASN A 121 -16.69 25.52 -0.41
CA ASN A 121 -17.85 26.07 0.28
C ASN A 121 -18.87 26.75 -0.64
N LYS A 122 -18.62 26.84 -1.96
CA LYS A 122 -19.48 27.56 -2.89
C LYS A 122 -20.29 26.64 -3.83
N ASP A 123 -19.74 25.50 -4.24
CA ASP A 123 -20.36 24.64 -5.27
C ASP A 123 -20.52 23.17 -4.84
N GLY A 124 -20.17 22.81 -3.60
CA GLY A 124 -20.23 21.42 -3.12
C GLY A 124 -19.20 20.46 -3.74
N ARG A 125 -18.29 20.99 -4.55
CA ARG A 125 -17.16 20.25 -5.14
C ARG A 125 -16.17 19.83 -4.05
N THR A 126 -15.49 18.72 -4.28
CA THR A 126 -14.44 18.18 -3.42
C THR A 126 -13.13 18.18 -4.17
N ILE A 127 -12.03 17.95 -3.45
CA ILE A 127 -10.70 17.76 -4.06
C ILE A 127 -10.72 16.69 -5.17
N PHE A 128 -11.65 15.73 -5.11
CA PHE A 128 -11.78 14.63 -6.06
C PHE A 128 -12.59 14.94 -7.31
N ASP A 129 -13.28 16.08 -7.32
CA ASP A 129 -13.92 16.62 -8.53
C ASP A 129 -12.90 17.28 -9.47
N SER A 130 -11.69 17.57 -8.95
CA SER A 130 -10.59 18.03 -9.78
C SER A 130 -9.88 16.88 -10.49
N VAL A 131 -9.32 17.19 -11.66
CA VAL A 131 -8.41 16.28 -12.36
C VAL A 131 -7.24 15.94 -11.42
N PHE A 132 -6.85 14.68 -11.40
CA PHE A 132 -5.66 14.25 -10.69
C PHE A 132 -4.46 14.50 -11.60
N GLU A 133 -3.55 15.34 -11.13
CA GLU A 133 -2.31 15.62 -11.83
C GLU A 133 -1.33 14.48 -11.57
N ILE A 134 -0.88 13.88 -12.67
CA ILE A 134 0.21 12.92 -12.66
C ILE A 134 1.50 13.74 -12.68
N VAL A 135 2.17 13.79 -11.53
CA VAL A 135 3.40 14.57 -11.35
C VAL A 135 4.62 13.66 -11.49
N PRO A 136 5.43 13.83 -12.55
CA PRO A 136 6.69 13.13 -12.66
C PRO A 136 7.70 13.72 -11.67
N VAL A 137 8.41 12.87 -10.94
CA VAL A 137 9.52 13.31 -10.09
C VAL A 137 10.69 13.71 -10.99
N SER A 138 11.01 15.01 -11.02
CA SER A 138 12.07 15.57 -11.86
C SER A 138 13.48 15.42 -11.26
N GLU A 139 13.60 15.44 -9.93
CA GLU A 139 14.88 15.45 -9.22
C GLU A 139 15.56 14.07 -9.28
N PRO A 140 16.69 13.92 -10.00
CA PRO A 140 17.25 12.60 -10.32
C PRO A 140 17.65 11.80 -9.09
N ARG A 141 18.13 12.45 -8.02
CA ARG A 141 18.57 11.77 -6.80
C ARG A 141 17.39 11.21 -6.02
N LEU A 142 16.31 11.99 -5.91
CA LEU A 142 15.08 11.57 -5.26
C LEU A 142 14.45 10.41 -6.04
N LYS A 143 14.32 10.58 -7.37
CA LYS A 143 13.84 9.53 -8.29
C LYS A 143 14.62 8.22 -8.11
N ARG A 144 15.95 8.27 -8.14
CA ARG A 144 16.80 7.08 -7.97
C ARG A 144 16.63 6.39 -6.63
N LYS A 145 16.60 7.14 -5.51
CA LYS A 145 16.41 6.56 -4.17
C LYS A 145 15.05 5.85 -4.09
N PHE A 146 14.03 6.50 -4.59
CA PHE A 146 12.67 6.01 -4.54
C PHE A 146 12.47 4.76 -5.41
N LEU A 147 12.94 4.79 -6.67
CA LEU A 147 12.91 3.64 -7.57
C LEU A 147 13.68 2.45 -6.99
N LYS A 148 14.88 2.69 -6.43
CA LYS A 148 15.68 1.63 -5.78
C LYS A 148 14.92 0.95 -4.65
N ARG A 149 14.15 1.71 -3.86
CA ARG A 149 13.32 1.16 -2.77
C ARG A 149 12.19 0.30 -3.31
N ILE A 150 11.44 0.79 -4.29
CA ILE A 150 10.34 0.03 -4.92
C ILE A 150 10.88 -1.25 -5.55
N GLN A 151 11.95 -1.16 -6.34
CA GLN A 151 12.56 -2.31 -7.00
C GLN A 151 13.07 -3.34 -6.00
N LYS A 152 13.71 -2.92 -4.91
CA LYS A 152 14.14 -3.84 -3.84
C LYS A 152 12.95 -4.62 -3.26
N ARG A 153 11.84 -3.93 -3.03
CA ARG A 153 10.60 -4.53 -2.49
C ARG A 153 9.93 -5.47 -3.48
N LYS A 154 9.81 -5.06 -4.74
CA LYS A 154 9.28 -5.90 -5.83
C LYS A 154 10.12 -7.16 -5.98
N ARG A 155 11.45 -7.02 -6.07
CA ARG A 155 12.37 -8.16 -6.18
C ARG A 155 12.21 -9.16 -5.04
N GLN A 156 12.06 -8.70 -3.81
CA GLN A 156 11.80 -9.61 -2.68
C GLN A 156 10.47 -10.34 -2.85
N ALA A 157 9.41 -9.63 -3.22
CA ALA A 157 8.11 -10.24 -3.49
C ALA A 157 8.15 -11.21 -4.68
N ASP A 158 8.88 -10.89 -5.75
CA ASP A 158 9.05 -11.74 -6.93
C ASP A 158 9.79 -13.03 -6.59
N LEU A 159 10.80 -12.96 -5.72
CA LEU A 159 11.52 -14.15 -5.26
C LEU A 159 10.65 -15.06 -4.38
N SER A 160 9.85 -14.48 -3.49
CA SER A 160 9.06 -15.24 -2.51
C SER A 160 7.69 -15.67 -3.00
N ALA A 161 7.09 -14.93 -3.95
CA ALA A 161 5.72 -15.11 -4.40
C ALA A 161 5.57 -14.94 -5.92
N LYS A 162 6.55 -15.42 -6.71
CA LYS A 162 6.55 -15.38 -8.18
C LYS A 162 5.21 -15.79 -8.80
N HIS A 163 4.62 -16.87 -8.28
CA HIS A 163 3.34 -17.41 -8.74
C HIS A 163 2.18 -16.41 -8.66
N LEU A 164 2.28 -15.40 -7.77
CA LEU A 164 1.34 -14.29 -7.66
C LEU A 164 1.82 -13.06 -8.41
N THR A 165 3.10 -12.69 -8.29
CA THR A 165 3.60 -11.42 -8.84
C THR A 165 3.72 -11.43 -10.36
N GLN A 166 3.80 -12.59 -10.99
CA GLN A 166 3.78 -12.70 -12.47
C GLN A 166 2.54 -12.03 -13.09
N TRP A 167 1.40 -12.08 -12.42
CA TRP A 167 0.16 -11.45 -12.91
C TRP A 167 0.20 -9.92 -12.77
N LEU A 168 0.93 -9.39 -11.79
CA LEU A 168 1.01 -7.96 -11.49
C LEU A 168 2.04 -7.21 -12.33
N ASN A 169 2.95 -7.94 -12.98
CA ASN A 169 3.94 -7.39 -13.90
C ASN A 169 3.45 -7.33 -15.35
N ASP A 170 2.18 -7.69 -15.57
CA ASP A 170 1.54 -7.64 -16.87
C ASP A 170 0.67 -6.39 -16.99
N ASP A 171 0.70 -5.72 -18.14
CA ASP A 171 -0.06 -4.49 -18.43
C ASP A 171 -1.52 -4.79 -18.84
N LYS A 172 -2.05 -5.94 -18.41
CA LYS A 172 -3.36 -6.48 -18.82
C LYS A 172 -4.49 -6.19 -17.85
N PHE A 173 -4.17 -5.65 -16.67
CA PHE A 173 -5.19 -5.18 -15.76
C PHE A 173 -5.74 -3.83 -16.23
N GLU A 174 -7.06 -3.76 -16.31
CA GLU A 174 -7.81 -2.58 -16.70
C GLU A 174 -8.77 -2.20 -15.56
N PHE A 175 -9.09 -0.91 -15.47
CA PHE A 175 -10.05 -0.39 -14.50
C PHE A 175 -11.09 0.47 -15.23
N ASP A 176 -12.37 0.11 -15.13
CA ASP A 176 -13.46 0.91 -15.71
C ASP A 176 -13.71 2.15 -14.84
N ILE A 177 -12.91 3.19 -15.07
CA ILE A 177 -12.91 4.44 -14.32
C ILE A 177 -14.28 5.12 -14.38
N ASP A 178 -14.88 5.21 -15.57
CA ASP A 178 -16.10 5.99 -15.78
C ASP A 178 -17.30 5.34 -15.08
N THR A 179 -17.45 4.03 -15.21
CA THR A 179 -18.52 3.29 -14.53
C THR A 179 -18.31 3.31 -13.02
N ALA A 180 -17.06 3.18 -12.55
CA ALA A 180 -16.74 3.24 -11.13
C ALA A 180 -17.08 4.61 -10.51
N ILE A 181 -16.78 5.72 -11.19
CA ILE A 181 -17.12 7.07 -10.72
C ILE A 181 -18.63 7.22 -10.59
N LYS A 182 -19.39 6.85 -11.64
CA LYS A 182 -20.86 6.90 -11.61
C LYS A 182 -21.44 6.08 -10.47
N TYR A 183 -20.92 4.86 -10.26
CA TYR A 183 -21.30 4.01 -9.14
C TYR A 183 -21.03 4.68 -7.79
N VAL A 184 -19.85 5.26 -7.59
CA VAL A 184 -19.47 5.89 -6.33
C VAL A 184 -20.33 7.11 -6.02
N ASP A 185 -20.60 7.96 -7.01
CA ASP A 185 -21.44 9.14 -6.81
C ASP A 185 -22.91 8.78 -6.56
N THR A 186 -23.39 7.67 -7.12
CA THR A 186 -24.74 7.15 -6.88
C THR A 186 -24.88 6.49 -5.50
N VAL A 187 -23.97 5.60 -5.14
CA VAL A 187 -24.05 4.80 -3.89
C VAL A 187 -23.54 5.58 -2.67
N TYR A 188 -22.62 6.52 -2.88
CA TYR A 188 -22.05 7.36 -1.83
C TYR A 188 -22.19 8.84 -2.20
N PRO A 189 -23.43 9.37 -2.26
CA PRO A 189 -23.65 10.76 -2.62
C PRO A 189 -23.02 11.71 -1.59
N LYS A 190 -22.33 12.73 -2.09
CA LYS A 190 -21.57 13.70 -1.28
C LYS A 190 -22.46 14.53 -0.35
N SER A 191 -23.73 14.73 -0.72
CA SER A 191 -24.72 15.52 0.01
C SER A 191 -25.38 14.80 1.18
N ALA A 192 -25.26 13.47 1.30
CA ALA A 192 -26.07 12.71 2.26
C ALA A 192 -25.58 12.82 3.72
N SER A 193 -24.29 12.60 3.98
CA SER A 193 -23.71 12.72 5.33
C SER A 193 -22.20 12.78 5.26
N GLU A 194 -21.55 13.25 6.34
CA GLU A 194 -20.09 13.28 6.44
C GLU A 194 -19.46 11.89 6.25
N LYS A 195 -20.09 10.85 6.79
CA LYS A 195 -19.67 9.46 6.64
C LYS A 195 -19.75 9.00 5.18
N MET A 196 -20.81 9.38 4.46
CA MET A 196 -20.93 9.11 3.02
C MET A 196 -19.89 9.87 2.21
N ARG A 197 -19.69 11.15 2.50
CA ARG A 197 -18.65 11.98 1.88
C ARG A 197 -17.27 11.35 2.03
N ARG A 198 -16.90 10.90 3.23
CA ARG A 198 -15.63 10.16 3.45
C ARG A 198 -15.56 8.86 2.66
N ARG A 199 -16.66 8.09 2.61
CA ARG A 199 -16.71 6.86 1.81
C ARG A 199 -16.54 7.13 0.31
N ASN A 200 -17.12 8.21 -0.21
CA ASN A 200 -16.95 8.68 -1.58
C ASN A 200 -15.48 9.06 -1.84
N MET A 201 -14.93 9.97 -1.03
CA MET A 201 -13.55 10.45 -1.12
C MET A 201 -12.52 9.30 -1.14
N LYS A 202 -12.66 8.33 -0.24
CA LYS A 202 -11.78 7.16 -0.19
C LYS A 202 -11.81 6.36 -1.49
N ARG A 203 -12.98 6.18 -2.09
CA ARG A 203 -13.14 5.42 -3.33
C ARG A 203 -12.64 6.18 -4.54
N MET A 204 -12.98 7.46 -4.64
CA MET A 204 -12.45 8.34 -5.68
C MET A 204 -10.93 8.37 -5.68
N PHE A 205 -10.30 8.40 -4.49
CA PHE A 205 -8.86 8.27 -4.36
C PHE A 205 -8.32 6.99 -5.00
N PHE A 206 -8.92 5.83 -4.71
CA PHE A 206 -8.47 4.55 -5.29
C PHE A 206 -8.71 4.46 -6.79
N ILE A 207 -9.86 4.93 -7.28
CA ILE A 207 -10.16 4.97 -8.72
C ILE A 207 -9.08 5.78 -9.46
N LYS A 208 -8.77 6.98 -8.96
CA LYS A 208 -7.80 7.87 -9.61
C LYS A 208 -6.34 7.43 -9.45
N ASN A 209 -6.02 6.58 -8.47
CA ASN A 209 -4.66 6.09 -8.23
C ASN A 209 -4.42 4.64 -8.67
N PHE A 210 -5.40 3.97 -9.28
CA PHE A 210 -5.34 2.53 -9.52
C PHE A 210 -4.12 2.10 -10.35
N GLU A 211 -3.84 2.78 -11.47
CA GLU A 211 -2.71 2.45 -12.35
C GLU A 211 -1.36 2.55 -11.63
N THR A 212 -1.13 3.67 -10.94
CA THR A 212 0.09 3.87 -10.14
C THR A 212 0.20 2.85 -9.01
N ALA A 213 -0.92 2.50 -8.38
CA ALA A 213 -0.99 1.55 -7.28
C ALA A 213 -0.70 0.11 -7.72
N LEU A 214 -1.09 -0.28 -8.93
CA LEU A 214 -0.87 -1.62 -9.48
C LEU A 214 0.63 -1.96 -9.59
N GLN A 215 1.45 -0.97 -9.93
CA GLN A 215 2.90 -1.12 -10.07
C GLN A 215 3.64 -1.27 -8.73
N ILE A 216 2.94 -1.10 -7.60
CA ILE A 216 3.51 -1.13 -6.26
C ILE A 216 3.02 -2.36 -5.52
N TYR A 217 3.92 -3.31 -5.31
CA TYR A 217 3.67 -4.46 -4.44
C TYR A 217 4.92 -4.83 -3.63
N SER A 218 4.71 -5.45 -2.48
CA SER A 218 5.77 -5.90 -1.59
C SER A 218 5.29 -7.03 -0.67
N MET A 219 6.22 -7.76 -0.06
CA MET A 219 5.93 -8.69 1.05
C MET A 219 6.45 -8.14 2.38
N GLU A 220 6.43 -6.82 2.54
CA GLU A 220 6.95 -6.20 3.76
C GLU A 220 5.97 -6.34 4.92
N GLY A 221 6.44 -6.95 5.99
CA GLY A 221 5.63 -7.16 7.19
C GLY A 221 6.17 -8.35 7.98
N LYS A 222 5.54 -8.63 9.11
CA LYS A 222 5.81 -9.84 9.90
C LYS A 222 4.88 -11.00 9.52
N ASP A 223 3.89 -10.75 8.67
CA ASP A 223 2.84 -11.72 8.31
C ASP A 223 3.16 -12.54 7.06
N GLY A 224 4.23 -12.20 6.32
CA GLY A 224 4.65 -12.90 5.12
C GLY A 224 3.63 -12.81 3.98
N ARG A 225 2.78 -11.77 3.95
CA ARG A 225 1.74 -11.61 2.92
C ARG A 225 2.20 -10.73 1.78
N LEU A 226 1.72 -11.02 0.58
CA LEU A 226 1.87 -10.12 -0.55
C LEU A 226 0.88 -8.95 -0.43
N HIS A 227 1.40 -7.74 -0.27
CA HIS A 227 0.66 -6.50 -0.26
C HIS A 227 0.63 -5.90 -1.67
N THR A 228 -0.56 -5.73 -2.22
CA THR A 228 -0.83 -5.18 -3.56
C THR A 228 -1.94 -4.15 -3.50
N CYS A 229 -2.22 -3.45 -4.60
CA CYS A 229 -3.40 -2.59 -4.70
C CYS A 229 -4.72 -3.30 -4.37
N PHE A 230 -4.84 -4.58 -4.72
CA PHE A 230 -6.04 -5.38 -4.45
C PHE A 230 -6.28 -5.64 -2.96
N THR A 231 -5.23 -5.64 -2.14
CA THR A 231 -5.37 -5.88 -0.69
C THR A 231 -6.00 -4.71 0.07
N TYR A 232 -5.93 -3.50 -0.49
CA TYR A 232 -6.49 -2.29 0.11
C TYR A 232 -7.59 -1.62 -0.73
N LEU A 233 -7.81 -2.06 -1.98
CA LEU A 233 -8.91 -1.63 -2.82
C LEU A 233 -10.26 -1.93 -2.11
N PRO A 234 -11.16 -0.94 -1.97
CA PRO A 234 -12.50 -1.18 -1.47
C PRO A 234 -13.19 -2.32 -2.23
N SER A 235 -13.79 -3.25 -1.49
CA SER A 235 -14.36 -4.48 -2.07
C SER A 235 -15.39 -4.19 -3.17
N ASP A 236 -16.16 -3.12 -3.02
CA ASP A 236 -17.16 -2.69 -3.98
C ASP A 236 -16.59 -2.06 -5.26
N LEU A 237 -15.30 -1.75 -5.29
CA LEU A 237 -14.61 -1.30 -6.51
C LEU A 237 -13.97 -2.44 -7.31
N LYS A 238 -13.82 -3.64 -6.72
CA LYS A 238 -13.20 -4.79 -7.40
C LYS A 238 -13.95 -5.20 -8.67
N GLN A 239 -15.27 -4.99 -8.71
CA GLN A 239 -16.12 -5.29 -9.87
C GLN A 239 -15.77 -4.48 -11.14
N PHE A 240 -15.04 -3.37 -10.99
CA PHE A 240 -14.62 -2.52 -12.12
C PHE A 240 -13.22 -2.90 -12.63
N VAL A 241 -12.57 -3.89 -12.03
CA VAL A 241 -11.27 -4.39 -12.49
C VAL A 241 -11.50 -5.51 -13.49
N LYS A 242 -10.81 -5.43 -14.63
CA LYS A 242 -10.75 -6.48 -15.65
C LYS A 242 -9.31 -6.96 -15.85
N TYR A 243 -9.17 -8.19 -16.33
CA TYR A 243 -7.90 -8.74 -16.82
C TYR A 243 -8.13 -9.27 -18.22
N GLU A 244 -7.42 -8.72 -19.21
CA GLU A 244 -7.65 -9.02 -20.64
C GLU A 244 -9.14 -8.85 -21.04
N GLY A 245 -9.76 -7.75 -20.61
CA GLY A 245 -11.18 -7.48 -20.84
C GLY A 245 -12.18 -8.38 -20.09
N LYS A 246 -11.71 -9.37 -19.32
CA LYS A 246 -12.56 -10.30 -18.56
C LYS A 246 -12.74 -9.85 -17.11
N GLU A 247 -13.93 -10.08 -16.58
CA GLU A 247 -14.24 -9.82 -15.16
C GLU A 247 -13.46 -10.75 -14.23
N LEU A 248 -13.01 -10.21 -13.11
CA LEU A 248 -12.37 -11.00 -12.06
C LEU A 248 -13.42 -11.69 -11.18
N LYS A 249 -13.17 -12.96 -10.87
CA LYS A 249 -13.93 -13.70 -9.85
C LYS A 249 -13.07 -13.96 -8.63
N GLU A 250 -13.62 -13.69 -7.45
CA GLU A 250 -12.97 -13.97 -6.17
C GLU A 250 -13.27 -15.43 -5.79
N ALA A 251 -12.20 -16.19 -5.52
CA ALA A 251 -12.28 -17.52 -4.93
C ALA A 251 -11.54 -17.48 -3.60
N ASP A 252 -12.23 -17.82 -2.52
CA ASP A 252 -11.66 -17.91 -1.17
C ASP A 252 -11.86 -19.30 -0.60
N ILE A 253 -10.84 -19.82 0.07
CA ILE A 253 -10.90 -21.13 0.72
C ILE A 253 -11.47 -20.91 2.12
N LYS A 254 -12.78 -21.12 2.24
CA LYS A 254 -13.46 -21.10 3.53
C LYS A 254 -12.79 -22.09 4.48
N SER A 255 -12.57 -21.65 5.72
CA SER A 255 -12.01 -22.49 6.77
C SER A 255 -10.62 -23.06 6.43
N SER A 256 -9.83 -22.34 5.62
CA SER A 256 -8.46 -22.76 5.27
C SER A 256 -7.58 -22.98 6.50
N GLN A 257 -7.64 -22.11 7.51
CA GLN A 257 -6.87 -22.26 8.74
C GLN A 257 -7.17 -23.55 9.52
N PRO A 258 -8.43 -23.84 9.91
CA PRO A 258 -8.72 -25.09 10.60
C PRO A 258 -8.48 -26.32 9.71
N PHE A 259 -8.74 -26.24 8.40
CA PHE A 259 -8.44 -27.34 7.47
C PHE A 259 -6.95 -27.65 7.38
N ILE A 260 -6.10 -26.63 7.23
CA ILE A 260 -4.65 -26.80 7.21
C ILE A 260 -4.18 -27.35 8.57
N LEU A 261 -4.75 -26.87 9.68
CA LEU A 261 -4.42 -27.36 11.01
C LEU A 261 -4.78 -28.84 11.18
N THR A 262 -5.93 -29.32 10.69
CA THR A 262 -6.31 -30.73 10.82
C THR A 262 -5.33 -31.63 10.08
N VAL A 263 -4.91 -31.24 8.87
CA VAL A 263 -3.88 -31.97 8.10
C VAL A 263 -2.54 -31.98 8.84
N LEU A 264 -2.12 -30.84 9.41
CA LEU A 264 -0.88 -30.78 10.18
C LEU A 264 -0.94 -31.65 11.44
N LEU A 265 -2.06 -31.65 12.15
CA LEU A 265 -2.25 -32.50 13.34
C LEU A 265 -2.20 -33.99 13.00
N GLU A 266 -2.84 -34.41 11.92
CA GLU A 266 -2.77 -35.79 11.44
C GLU A 266 -1.33 -36.21 11.11
N LEU A 267 -0.58 -35.35 10.41
CA LEU A 267 0.84 -35.58 10.12
C LEU A 267 1.68 -35.71 11.40
N ILE A 268 1.42 -34.86 12.39
CA ILE A 268 2.11 -34.90 13.69
C ILE A 268 1.79 -36.21 14.42
N ILE A 269 0.52 -36.59 14.49
CA ILE A 269 0.06 -37.81 15.17
C ILE A 269 0.69 -39.04 14.51
N ASN A 270 0.69 -39.12 13.18
CA ASN A 270 1.26 -40.25 12.44
C ASN A 270 2.77 -40.33 12.64
N ALA A 271 3.48 -39.20 12.54
CA ALA A 271 4.93 -39.16 12.78
C ALA A 271 5.32 -39.54 14.23
N TYR A 272 4.45 -39.24 15.20
CA TYR A 272 4.65 -39.62 16.60
C TYR A 272 4.48 -41.13 16.78
N LYS A 273 3.39 -41.71 16.26
CA LYS A 273 3.11 -43.15 16.32
C LYS A 273 4.26 -43.97 15.72
N GLU A 274 4.71 -43.62 14.52
CA GLU A 274 5.84 -44.32 13.87
C GLU A 274 7.12 -44.31 14.71
N GLU A 275 7.43 -43.22 15.42
CA GLU A 275 8.63 -43.16 16.24
C GLU A 275 8.51 -43.92 17.55
N ILE A 276 7.32 -43.95 18.14
CA ILE A 276 7.14 -44.63 19.42
C ILE A 276 7.15 -46.14 19.20
N ASP A 277 6.56 -46.60 18.10
CA ASP A 277 6.64 -47.98 17.65
C ASP A 277 8.09 -48.40 17.36
N ARG A 278 8.90 -47.49 16.79
CA ARG A 278 10.32 -47.78 16.49
C ARG A 278 11.22 -47.81 17.71
N LYS A 279 10.99 -46.94 18.70
CA LYS A 279 11.96 -46.67 19.79
C LYS A 279 11.49 -47.08 21.18
N GLY A 280 10.21 -47.40 21.34
CA GLY A 280 9.57 -47.67 22.64
C GLY A 280 9.40 -46.43 23.52
N TYR A 281 10.14 -45.35 23.29
CA TYR A 281 9.98 -44.06 23.96
C TYR A 281 10.51 -42.91 23.08
N ILE A 282 9.99 -41.71 23.29
CA ILE A 282 10.42 -40.49 22.59
C ILE A 282 10.51 -39.33 23.57
N THR A 283 11.60 -38.56 23.49
CA THR A 283 11.68 -37.25 24.16
C THR A 283 11.15 -36.13 23.25
N VAL A 284 10.56 -35.10 23.85
CA VAL A 284 10.03 -33.93 23.11
C VAL A 284 11.09 -33.32 22.18
N GLN A 285 12.32 -33.15 22.65
CA GLN A 285 13.41 -32.61 21.82
C GLN A 285 13.70 -33.47 20.58
N HIS A 286 13.68 -34.80 20.72
CA HIS A 286 13.89 -35.70 19.59
C HIS A 286 12.74 -35.61 18.59
N PHE A 287 11.50 -35.61 19.10
CA PHE A 287 10.31 -35.50 18.26
C PHE A 287 10.27 -34.19 17.48
N THR A 288 10.54 -33.05 18.14
CA THR A 288 10.57 -31.73 17.50
C THR A 288 11.58 -31.69 16.36
N LYS A 289 12.79 -32.24 16.55
CA LYS A 289 13.80 -32.30 15.47
C LYS A 289 13.32 -33.13 14.27
N LYS A 290 12.67 -34.29 14.50
CA LYS A 290 12.12 -35.10 13.41
C LYS A 290 10.97 -34.39 12.71
N LEU A 291 10.03 -33.84 13.48
CA LEU A 291 8.88 -33.11 12.96
C LEU A 291 9.31 -31.92 12.10
N MET A 292 10.28 -31.13 12.55
CA MET A 292 10.82 -30.01 11.76
C MET A 292 11.45 -30.49 10.45
N ARG A 293 12.14 -31.64 10.44
CA ARG A 293 12.67 -32.23 9.21
C ARG A 293 11.56 -32.68 8.26
N LEU A 294 10.51 -33.32 8.79
CA LEU A 294 9.35 -33.75 8.00
C LEU A 294 8.62 -32.55 7.40
N LEU A 295 8.29 -31.55 8.21
CA LEU A 295 7.64 -30.32 7.73
C LEU A 295 8.50 -29.63 6.66
N THR A 296 9.80 -29.48 6.88
CA THR A 296 10.74 -28.93 5.89
C THR A 296 10.77 -29.75 4.60
N LYS A 297 10.71 -31.09 4.69
CA LYS A 297 10.63 -31.96 3.52
C LYS A 297 9.32 -31.69 2.78
N TYR A 298 8.17 -31.71 3.44
CA TYR A 298 6.87 -31.50 2.77
C TYR A 298 6.74 -30.11 2.15
N THR A 299 7.26 -29.07 2.80
CA THR A 299 7.21 -27.71 2.24
C THR A 299 8.17 -27.52 1.07
N ASN A 300 9.37 -28.12 1.10
CA ASN A 300 10.35 -27.97 0.02
C ASN A 300 10.14 -28.95 -1.15
N THR A 301 9.60 -30.15 -0.91
CA THR A 301 9.40 -31.16 -1.96
C THR A 301 8.16 -30.87 -2.80
N ASN A 302 7.13 -30.23 -2.22
CA ASN A 302 5.88 -29.94 -2.95
C ASN A 302 5.89 -28.64 -3.75
N ILE A 303 6.75 -27.66 -3.45
CA ILE A 303 6.85 -26.45 -4.30
C ILE A 303 7.30 -26.82 -5.72
N ASN A 304 8.25 -27.74 -5.87
CA ASN A 304 8.73 -28.15 -7.18
C ASN A 304 7.72 -29.03 -7.96
N ASN A 305 6.92 -29.83 -7.26
CA ASN A 305 5.90 -30.67 -7.91
C ASN A 305 4.61 -29.90 -8.25
N PHE A 306 4.21 -28.90 -7.45
CA PHE A 306 3.06 -28.04 -7.78
C PHE A 306 3.36 -27.13 -8.98
N ILE A 307 4.61 -26.69 -9.16
CA ILE A 307 5.03 -25.90 -10.32
C ILE A 307 4.95 -26.71 -11.63
N ASN A 308 5.13 -28.04 -11.56
CA ASN A 308 5.05 -28.92 -12.74
C ASN A 308 3.63 -29.39 -13.10
N LEU A 309 2.62 -29.11 -12.26
CA LEU A 309 1.22 -29.42 -12.56
C LEU A 309 0.50 -28.31 -13.35
N TYR A 310 1.16 -27.16 -13.56
CA TYR A 310 0.62 -25.99 -14.26
C TYR A 310 1.50 -25.49 -15.42
N ASN A 311 2.43 -26.32 -15.90
CA ASN A 311 3.11 -26.16 -17.20
C ASN A 311 2.65 -27.28 -18.14
#